data_AF-A0A1A2N0E0-F1
#
_entry.id   AF-A0A1A2N0E0-F1
#
_cell.length_a   1.000
_cell.length_b   1.000
_cell.length_c   1.000
_cell.angle_alpha   90.00
_cell.angle_beta   90.00
_cell.angle_gamma   90.00
#
_symmetry.space_group_name_H-M   'P 1'
#
loop_
_entity.id
_entity.type
_entity.pdbx_description
1 polymer ?
#
loop_
_entity_poly.entity_id
_entity_poly.type
_entity_poly.pdbx_seq_one_letter_code
_entity_poly.pdbx_strand_id
1 'polypeptide(L)'
;MALLLLILKVAVIALIVGGVVALIVRGVRRSRANRLDPHWRGRGIQPGYEASVYGAMPSTPLPEWAYWDDEDDEDHHDGRSPRG
;
A
#
# COMPACT_ATOMS: atom_id res chain seq x y z
N MET A 1 26.01 -15.84 -46.48
CA MET A 1 26.25 -16.10 -45.04
C MET A 1 25.94 -14.87 -44.19
N ALA A 2 26.71 -13.76 -44.28
CA ALA A 2 26.53 -12.58 -43.42
C ALA A 2 25.13 -11.92 -43.50
N LEU A 3 24.59 -11.74 -44.71
CA LEU A 3 23.27 -11.13 -44.90
C LEU A 3 22.14 -11.97 -44.29
N LEU A 4 22.20 -13.29 -44.45
CA LEU A 4 21.20 -14.21 -43.88
C LEU A 4 21.22 -14.18 -42.34
N LEU A 5 22.42 -14.14 -41.75
CA LEU A 5 22.58 -14.01 -40.30
C LEU A 5 22.06 -12.67 -39.78
N LEU A 6 22.26 -11.59 -40.54
CA LEU A 6 21.73 -10.27 -40.20
C LEU A 6 20.20 -10.26 -40.22
N ILE A 7 19.59 -10.81 -41.27
CA ILE A 7 18.13 -10.92 -41.38
C ILE A 7 17.57 -11.77 -40.23
N LEU A 8 18.18 -12.93 -39.95
CA LEU A 8 17.76 -13.80 -38.85
C LEU A 8 17.83 -13.07 -37.50
N LYS A 9 18.92 -12.35 -37.24
CA LYS A 9 19.09 -11.59 -36.00
C LYS A 9 18.00 -10.53 -35.83
N VAL A 10 17.73 -9.76 -36.88
CA VAL A 10 16.68 -8.73 -36.85
C VAL A 10 15.31 -9.35 -36.65
N ALA A 11 15.01 -10.47 -37.32
CA ALA A 11 13.76 -11.20 -37.16
C ALA A 11 13.57 -11.71 -35.72
N VAL A 12 14.63 -12.26 -35.12
CA VAL A 12 14.61 -12.72 -33.72
C VAL A 12 14.35 -11.57 -32.76
N ILE A 13 15.03 -10.43 -32.95
CA ILE A 13 14.82 -9.25 -32.11
C ILE A 13 13.38 -8.75 -32.24
N ALA A 14 12.85 -8.64 -33.46
CA ALA A 14 11.49 -8.20 -33.70
C ALA A 14 10.45 -9.12 -33.04
N LEU A 15 10.68 -10.45 -33.10
CA LEU A 15 9.82 -11.43 -32.45
C LEU A 15 9.84 -11.29 -30.93
N ILE A 16 11.02 -11.13 -30.32
CA ILE A 16 11.15 -10.96 -28.86
C ILE A 16 10.45 -9.66 -28.43
N VAL A 17 10.75 -8.54 -29.10
CA VAL A 17 10.16 -7.24 -28.76
C VAL A 17 8.64 -7.30 -28.93
N GLY A 18 8.15 -7.81 -30.06
CA GLY A 18 6.72 -7.96 -30.31
C GLY A 18 6.02 -8.87 -29.28
N GLY A 19 6.66 -9.99 -28.92
CA GLY A 19 6.16 -10.91 -27.90
C GLY A 19 6.10 -10.28 -26.51
N VAL A 20 7.14 -9.55 -26.09
CA VAL A 20 7.17 -8.83 -24.81
C VAL A 20 6.08 -7.77 -24.76
N VAL A 21 5.92 -6.98 -25.82
CA VAL A 21 4.84 -5.97 -25.92
C VAL A 21 3.47 -6.65 -25.82
N ALA A 22 3.25 -7.76 -26.53
CA ALA A 22 1.99 -8.50 -26.46
C ALA A 22 1.70 -9.04 -25.05
N LEU A 23 2.71 -9.56 -24.34
CA LEU A 23 2.57 -10.02 -22.96
C LEU A 23 2.23 -8.88 -22.00
N ILE A 24 2.91 -7.74 -22.11
CA ILE A 24 2.62 -6.54 -21.29
C ILE A 24 1.20 -6.07 -21.55
N VAL A 25 0.83 -5.89 -22.82
CA VAL A 25 -0.52 -5.44 -23.20
C VAL A 25 -1.56 -6.42 -22.66
N ARG A 26 -1.36 -7.73 -22.82
CA ARG A 26 -2.27 -8.74 -22.28
C ARG A 26 -2.36 -8.69 -20.76
N GLY A 27 -1.24 -8.53 -20.07
CA GLY A 27 -1.18 -8.37 -18.60
C GLY A 27 -1.92 -7.13 -18.12
N VAL A 28 -1.69 -5.98 -18.75
CA VAL A 28 -2.38 -4.72 -18.43
C VAL A 28 -3.87 -4.82 -18.73
N ARG A 29 -4.26 -5.40 -19.88
CA ARG A 29 -5.67 -5.57 -20.25
C ARG A 29 -6.39 -6.50 -19.28
N ARG A 30 -5.74 -7.59 -18.84
CA ARG A 30 -6.26 -8.50 -17.81
C ARG A 30 -6.34 -7.83 -16.44
N SER A 31 -5.32 -7.05 -16.05
CA SER A 31 -5.31 -6.28 -14.80
C SER A 31 -6.42 -5.22 -14.78
N ARG A 32 -6.61 -4.51 -15.89
CA ARG A 32 -7.72 -3.54 -16.04
C ARG A 32 -9.07 -4.22 -16.03
N ALA A 33 -9.23 -5.37 -16.69
CA ALA A 33 -10.45 -6.15 -16.60
C ALA A 33 -10.75 -6.56 -15.14
N ASN A 34 -9.74 -6.97 -14.37
CA ASN A 34 -9.90 -7.31 -12.95
C ASN A 34 -10.20 -6.09 -12.06
N ARG A 35 -9.85 -4.86 -12.48
CA ARG A 35 -10.21 -3.61 -11.80
C ARG A 35 -11.59 -3.06 -12.21
N LEU A 36 -12.04 -3.41 -13.41
CA LEU A 36 -13.33 -3.02 -13.98
C LEU A 36 -14.42 -4.03 -13.68
N ASP A 37 -14.06 -5.23 -13.22
CA ASP A 37 -15.00 -6.23 -12.73
C ASP A 37 -15.57 -5.77 -11.36
N PRO A 38 -16.86 -5.38 -11.30
CA PRO A 38 -17.50 -4.97 -10.05
C PRO A 38 -17.54 -6.10 -9.02
N HIS A 39 -17.35 -7.36 -9.46
CA HIS A 39 -17.29 -8.53 -8.59
C HIS A 39 -15.99 -8.58 -7.75
N TRP A 40 -14.92 -7.91 -8.21
CA TRP A 40 -13.67 -7.73 -7.47
C TRP A 40 -13.66 -6.46 -6.60
N ARG A 41 -14.58 -5.53 -6.84
CA ARG A 41 -14.96 -4.53 -5.83
C ARG A 41 -15.85 -5.24 -4.82
N GLY A 42 -15.21 -5.98 -3.90
CA GLY A 42 -15.91 -6.57 -2.77
C GLY A 42 -16.89 -5.55 -2.21
N ARG A 43 -18.16 -5.94 -2.10
CA ARG A 43 -19.26 -5.15 -1.52
C ARG A 43 -19.09 -5.02 0.00
N GLY A 44 -17.91 -4.61 0.41
CA GLY A 44 -17.46 -4.64 1.79
C GLY A 44 -16.29 -3.69 1.89
N ILE A 45 -16.52 -2.62 2.64
CA ILE A 45 -15.54 -1.79 3.32
C ILE A 45 -14.22 -2.57 3.46
N GLN A 46 -13.19 -2.12 2.75
CA GLN A 46 -11.83 -2.64 2.95
C GLN A 46 -11.58 -2.59 4.46
N PRO A 47 -11.24 -3.69 5.15
CA PRO A 47 -11.00 -3.64 6.59
C PRO A 47 -9.90 -2.60 6.86
N GLY A 48 -10.25 -1.51 7.55
CA GLY A 48 -9.36 -0.37 7.80
C GLY A 48 -9.46 0.82 6.83
N TYR A 49 -10.30 0.78 5.79
CA TYR A 49 -10.61 1.98 4.98
C TYR A 49 -11.26 3.06 5.84
N GLU A 50 -12.22 2.69 6.69
CA GLU A 50 -12.87 3.63 7.59
C GLU A 50 -11.91 4.13 8.68
N ALA A 51 -11.01 3.29 9.18
CA ALA A 51 -10.00 3.68 10.16
C ALA A 51 -8.95 4.64 9.59
N SER A 52 -8.53 4.46 8.33
CA SER A 52 -7.56 5.33 7.65
C SER A 52 -8.14 6.65 7.15
N VAL A 53 -9.41 6.65 6.73
CA VAL A 53 -10.09 7.86 6.21
C VAL A 53 -10.68 8.72 7.33
N TYR A 54 -11.27 8.09 8.35
CA TYR A 54 -11.98 8.80 9.41
C TYR A 54 -11.24 8.83 10.75
N GLY A 55 -10.04 8.24 10.82
CA GLY A 55 -9.29 8.16 12.08
C GLY A 55 -10.02 7.38 13.17
N ALA A 56 -11.04 6.60 12.80
CA ALA A 56 -11.84 5.77 13.71
C ALA A 56 -11.05 4.50 14.06
N MET A 57 -9.85 4.66 14.61
CA MET A 57 -9.21 3.60 15.35
C MET A 57 -10.03 3.45 16.65
N PRO A 58 -10.55 2.25 16.97
CA PRO A 58 -11.00 1.98 18.33
C PRO A 58 -9.86 2.37 19.26
N SER A 59 -10.17 2.98 20.41
CA SER A 59 -9.16 3.29 21.43
C SER A 59 -8.56 1.97 21.89
N THR A 60 -7.48 1.53 21.24
CA THR A 60 -6.66 0.44 21.75
C THR A 60 -6.06 0.99 23.02
N PRO A 61 -6.44 0.45 24.20
CA PRO A 61 -5.88 0.96 25.44
C PRO A 61 -4.36 0.88 25.32
N LEU A 62 -3.68 1.95 25.69
CA LEU A 62 -2.22 1.95 25.67
C LEU A 62 -1.73 0.82 26.58
N PRO A 63 -0.62 0.15 26.24
CA PRO A 63 -0.04 -0.86 27.11
C PRO A 63 0.28 -0.30 28.50
N GLU A 64 0.35 -1.17 29.51
CA GLU A 64 0.59 -0.79 30.91
C GLU A 64 1.84 0.08 31.11
N TRP A 65 2.91 -0.15 30.32
CA TRP A 65 4.15 0.63 30.36
C TRP A 65 3.99 2.09 29.90
N ALA A 66 2.91 2.43 29.18
CA ALA A 66 2.67 3.80 28.72
C ALA A 66 2.06 4.69 29.80
N TYR A 67 1.63 4.11 30.93
CA TYR A 67 1.13 4.83 32.11
C TYR A 67 2.12 4.80 33.27
N TRP A 68 3.37 4.39 33.00
CA TRP A 68 4.43 4.55 33.98
C TRP A 68 4.82 6.02 33.94
N ASP A 69 4.17 6.83 34.78
CA ASP A 69 4.69 8.15 35.10
C ASP A 69 6.03 7.94 35.81
N ASP A 70 7.05 8.69 35.41
CA ASP A 70 8.35 8.78 36.10
C ASP A 70 8.18 9.53 37.44
N GLU A 71 7.20 9.12 38.27
CA GLU A 71 7.02 9.61 39.63
C GLU A 71 8.01 8.88 40.56
N ASP A 72 9.29 9.13 40.32
CA ASP A 72 10.39 8.84 41.25
C ASP A 72 11.30 10.08 41.40
N ASP A 73 10.72 11.28 41.26
CA ASP A 73 11.30 12.53 41.73
C ASP A 73 10.40 13.11 42.83
N GLU A 74 10.60 12.61 44.05
CA GLU A 74 10.20 13.29 45.28
C GLU A 74 10.84 14.68 45.32
N ASP A 75 10.02 15.73 45.35
CA ASP A 75 10.15 16.94 46.20
C ASP A 75 9.73 18.27 45.54
N HIS A 76 8.95 19.02 46.34
CA HIS A 76 8.68 20.47 46.31
C HIS A 76 7.39 21.01 45.64
N HIS A 77 6.36 21.17 46.49
CA HIS A 77 5.71 22.46 46.81
C HIS A 77 5.55 23.52 45.70
N ASP A 78 4.34 23.78 45.23
CA ASP A 78 3.46 24.84 45.77
C ASP A 78 2.28 25.14 44.82
N GLY A 79 1.16 25.51 45.44
CA GLY A 79 -0.16 25.41 44.83
C GLY A 79 -0.56 26.53 43.86
N ARG A 80 -1.62 26.22 43.09
CA ARG A 80 -2.65 27.20 42.71
C ARG A 80 -3.93 26.49 42.21
N SER A 81 -5.05 26.75 42.88
CA SER A 81 -6.41 26.29 42.53
C SER A 81 -6.94 26.87 41.22
N PRO A 82 -7.93 26.22 40.56
CA PRO A 82 -8.55 26.71 39.34
C PRO A 82 -9.88 27.46 39.59
N ARG A 83 -10.08 28.62 38.96
CA ARG A 83 -11.40 29.19 38.62
C ARG A 83 -11.31 30.14 37.43
N GLY A 84 -12.24 29.99 36.48
CA GLY A 84 -12.47 30.86 35.34
C GLY A 84 -13.27 30.14 34.27
#